data_AF-A0A8B6H310-F1
#
_entry.id   AF-A0A8B6H310-F1
#
_cell.length_a   1.000
_cell.length_b   1.000
_cell.length_c   1.000
_cell.angle_alpha   90.00
_cell.angle_beta   90.00
_cell.angle_gamma   90.00
#
_symmetry.space_group_name_H-M   'P 1'
#
loop_
_entity.id
_entity.type
_entity.pdbx_description
1 polymer ?
#
loop_
_entity_poly.entity_id
_entity_poly.type
_entity_poly.pdbx_seq_one_letter_code
_entity_poly.pdbx_strand_id
1 'polypeptide(L)'
;MDVMGSFPPDNINGYMPLNKQVLNMTILNSIYSFMKDGHYRPPNCTAVQKVAIVVPYRDRQRQLQVFLNNVIPRIHQQQLEFVIYIIEQVRFL
;
A
#
# COMPACT_ATOMS: atom_id res chain seq x y z
N MET A 1 5.65 17.93 -15.04
CA MET A 1 4.94 17.43 -13.85
C MET A 1 5.46 18.19 -12.67
N ASP A 2 4.58 18.84 -11.93
CA ASP A 2 4.96 19.59 -10.74
C ASP A 2 5.43 18.61 -9.66
N VAL A 3 6.35 19.05 -8.79
CA VAL A 3 6.74 18.28 -7.62
C VAL A 3 5.58 18.35 -6.62
N MET A 4 5.25 17.23 -5.96
CA MET A 4 4.30 17.24 -4.85
C MET A 4 4.74 18.29 -3.83
N GLY A 5 3.80 19.09 -3.32
CA GLY A 5 4.08 20.23 -2.45
C GLY A 5 4.63 19.84 -1.08
N SER A 6 3.96 20.24 0.00
CA SER A 6 4.36 19.84 1.36
C SER A 6 4.27 18.31 1.51
N PHE A 7 5.31 17.73 2.12
CA PHE A 7 5.34 16.32 2.50
C PHE A 7 5.58 16.21 4.02
N PRO A 8 4.70 15.53 4.78
CA PRO A 8 3.42 14.95 4.35
C PRO A 8 2.37 16.02 4.01
N PRO A 9 1.31 15.69 3.24
CA PRO A 9 0.17 16.59 3.00
C PRO A 9 -0.55 17.01 4.29
N ASP A 10 -1.02 18.26 4.35
CA ASP A 10 -1.67 18.83 5.54
C ASP A 10 -3.04 18.21 5.88
N ASN A 11 -3.62 17.41 4.97
CA ASN A 11 -4.96 16.85 5.07
C ASN A 11 -5.00 15.34 5.40
N ILE A 12 -3.95 14.80 6.05
CA ILE A 12 -3.96 13.40 6.49
C ILE A 12 -4.86 13.26 7.73
N ASN A 13 -5.90 12.44 7.61
CA ASN A 13 -6.68 12.00 8.78
C ASN A 13 -5.76 11.23 9.73
N GLY A 14 -5.60 11.72 10.96
CA GLY A 14 -4.75 11.08 11.96
C GLY A 14 -5.29 9.72 12.40
N TYR A 15 -6.23 9.72 13.33
CA TYR A 15 -6.83 8.48 13.81
C TYR A 15 -7.70 7.84 12.72
N MET A 16 -7.37 6.60 12.33
CA MET A 16 -8.22 5.77 11.48
C MET A 16 -8.51 4.44 12.19
N PRO A 17 -9.79 4.06 12.36
CA PRO A 17 -10.14 2.80 12.98
C PRO A 17 -9.59 1.63 12.17
N LEU A 18 -9.15 0.58 12.86
CA LEU A 18 -8.67 -0.64 12.21
C LEU A 18 -9.84 -1.41 11.61
N ASN A 19 -9.79 -1.68 10.31
CA ASN A 19 -10.74 -2.57 9.67
C ASN A 19 -10.21 -4.01 9.70
N LYS A 20 -10.84 -4.88 10.50
CA LYS A 20 -10.47 -6.30 10.61
C LYS A 20 -11.19 -7.21 9.60
N GLN A 21 -12.01 -6.66 8.69
CA GLN A 21 -12.66 -7.46 7.65
C GLN A 21 -11.61 -8.05 6.71
N VAL A 22 -11.79 -9.35 6.44
CA VAL A 22 -10.98 -10.09 5.49
C VAL A 22 -11.62 -9.94 4.11
N LEU A 23 -11.01 -9.13 3.25
CA LEU A 23 -11.40 -9.00 1.85
C LEU A 23 -10.69 -10.05 1.00
N ASN A 24 -11.38 -10.64 0.03
CA ASN A 24 -10.75 -11.55 -0.92
C ASN A 24 -9.83 -10.79 -1.90
N MET A 25 -8.93 -11.52 -2.56
CA MET A 25 -7.98 -10.88 -3.49
C MET A 25 -8.67 -10.23 -4.69
N THR A 26 -9.78 -10.79 -5.19
CA THR A 26 -10.53 -10.22 -6.32
C THR A 26 -11.08 -8.84 -6.00
N ILE A 27 -11.63 -8.66 -4.80
CA ILE A 27 -12.15 -7.39 -4.30
C ILE A 27 -10.98 -6.41 -4.08
N LEU A 28 -9.89 -6.86 -3.44
CA LEU A 28 -8.70 -6.02 -3.23
C LEU A 28 -8.14 -5.50 -4.57
N ASN A 29 -8.03 -6.36 -5.58
CA ASN A 29 -7.56 -5.99 -6.92
C ASN A 29 -8.50 -5.02 -7.62
N SER A 30 -9.82 -5.13 -7.40
CA SER A 30 -10.80 -4.20 -7.93
C SER A 30 -10.69 -2.81 -7.28
N ILE A 31 -10.64 -2.76 -5.94
CA ILE A 31 -10.53 -1.51 -5.17
C ILE A 31 -9.21 -0.79 -5.46
N TYR A 32 -8.11 -1.53 -5.57
CA TYR A 32 -6.76 -0.99 -5.81
C TYR A 32 -6.31 -1.14 -7.27
N SER A 33 -7.26 -1.11 -8.20
CA SER A 33 -7.00 -1.21 -9.66
C SER A 33 -6.15 -0.07 -10.23
N PHE A 34 -5.97 1.01 -9.47
CA PHE A 34 -5.04 2.11 -9.78
C PHE A 34 -3.56 1.74 -9.56
N MET A 35 -3.28 0.61 -8.90
CA MET A 35 -1.93 0.06 -8.73
C MET A 35 -1.64 -0.95 -9.84
N LYS A 36 -0.38 -1.00 -10.28
CA LYS A 36 0.09 -2.01 -11.23
C LYS A 36 1.17 -2.85 -10.57
N ASP A 37 0.96 -4.16 -10.49
CA ASP A 37 1.92 -5.12 -9.92
C ASP A 37 2.40 -4.75 -8.50
N GLY A 38 1.50 -4.16 -7.69
CA GLY A 38 1.83 -3.68 -6.34
C GLY A 38 2.55 -2.34 -6.27
N HIS A 39 2.80 -1.69 -7.41
CA HIS A 39 3.38 -0.35 -7.54
C HIS A 39 2.30 0.71 -7.77
N TYR A 40 2.48 1.85 -7.11
CA TYR A 40 1.70 3.06 -7.30
C TYR A 40 2.63 4.24 -7.57
N ARG A 41 2.25 5.04 -8.56
CA ARG A 41 2.88 6.33 -8.88
C ARG A 41 1.79 7.39 -9.02
N PRO A 42 1.91 8.54 -8.35
CA PRO A 42 0.99 9.65 -8.55
C PRO A 42 0.94 10.08 -10.03
N PRO A 43 -0.25 10.20 -10.64
CA PRO A 43 -0.35 10.47 -12.09
C PRO A 43 -0.05 11.92 -12.46
N ASN A 44 -0.28 12.87 -11.54
CA ASN A 44 -0.31 14.30 -11.84
C ASN A 44 0.92 15.07 -11.32
N CYS A 45 1.85 14.40 -10.64
CA CYS A 45 2.97 15.04 -9.98
C CYS A 45 4.14 14.07 -9.77
N THR A 46 5.31 14.63 -9.47
CA THR A 46 6.48 13.87 -9.06
C THR A 46 6.45 13.71 -7.55
N ALA A 47 6.37 12.46 -7.07
CA ALA A 47 6.43 12.18 -5.64
C ALA A 47 7.77 12.61 -5.04
N VAL A 48 7.73 13.23 -3.86
CA VAL A 48 8.94 13.64 -3.11
C VAL A 48 9.72 12.41 -2.63
N GLN A 49 9.01 11.34 -2.27
CA GLN A 49 9.60 10.10 -1.78
C GLN A 49 9.17 8.90 -2.64
N LYS A 50 10.13 8.00 -2.85
CA LYS A 50 9.94 6.68 -3.47
C LYS A 50 10.20 5.61 -2.42
N VAL A 51 9.20 4.81 -2.10
CA VAL A 51 9.23 3.90 -0.94
C VAL A 51 9.04 2.44 -1.37
N ALA A 52 9.96 1.57 -0.95
CA ALA A 52 9.78 0.12 -1.04
C ALA A 52 9.30 -0.42 0.32
N ILE A 53 8.14 -1.05 0.33
CA ILE A 53 7.55 -1.65 1.53
C ILE A 53 7.77 -3.15 1.45
N VAL A 54 8.73 -3.63 2.24
CA VAL A 54 9.11 -5.04 2.27
C VAL A 54 8.37 -5.72 3.42
N VAL A 55 7.46 -6.63 3.08
CA VAL A 55 6.65 -7.37 4.05
C VAL A 55 7.14 -8.80 4.11
N PRO A 56 7.83 -9.22 5.20
CA PRO A 56 8.12 -10.63 5.39
C PRO A 56 6.82 -11.40 5.61
N TYR A 57 6.68 -12.52 4.92
CA TYR A 57 5.45 -13.28 4.88
C TYR A 57 5.72 -14.80 4.91
N ARG A 58 4.83 -15.52 5.61
CA ARG A 58 4.77 -16.99 5.64
C ARG A 58 3.41 -17.43 6.13
N ASP A 59 2.66 -18.21 5.35
CA ASP A 59 1.44 -18.92 5.77
C ASP A 59 0.41 -18.06 6.54
N ARG A 60 0.19 -16.81 6.11
CA ARG A 60 -0.62 -15.81 6.85
C ARG A 60 -1.58 -15.02 5.94
N GLN A 61 -2.25 -15.72 5.02
CA GLN A 61 -3.05 -15.10 3.95
C GLN A 61 -4.13 -14.15 4.49
N ARG A 62 -4.83 -14.53 5.56
CA ARG A 62 -5.86 -13.68 6.18
C ARG A 62 -5.27 -12.39 6.74
N GLN A 63 -4.12 -12.48 7.40
CA GLN A 63 -3.43 -11.30 7.95
C GLN A 63 -2.92 -10.41 6.82
N LEU A 64 -2.41 -10.98 5.73
CA LEU A 64 -2.00 -10.24 4.55
C LEU A 64 -3.17 -9.46 3.93
N GLN A 65 -4.34 -10.09 3.79
CA GLN A 65 -5.54 -9.41 3.28
C GLN A 65 -5.97 -8.23 4.16
N VAL A 66 -5.96 -8.42 5.49
CA VAL A 66 -6.26 -7.34 6.44
C VAL A 66 -5.19 -6.25 6.39
N PHE A 67 -3.91 -6.63 6.29
CA PHE A 67 -2.79 -5.70 6.16
C PHE A 67 -2.97 -4.81 4.93
N LEU A 68 -3.16 -5.39 3.75
CA LEU A 68 -3.32 -4.64 2.50
C LEU A 68 -4.53 -3.69 2.57
N ASN A 69 -5.66 -4.15 3.10
CA ASN A 69 -6.88 -3.35 3.25
C ASN A 69 -6.69 -2.11 4.15
N ASN A 70 -5.79 -2.16 5.13
CA ASN A 70 -5.52 -1.03 6.02
C ASN A 70 -4.37 -0.15 5.53
N VAL A 71 -3.36 -0.74 4.90
CA VAL A 71 -2.08 -0.09 4.62
C VAL A 71 -2.10 0.68 3.31
N ILE A 72 -2.68 0.11 2.25
CA ILE A 72 -2.73 0.75 0.93
C ILE A 72 -3.45 2.12 0.99
N PRO A 73 -4.65 2.26 1.59
CA PRO A 73 -5.34 3.55 1.64
C PRO A 73 -4.55 4.62 2.41
N ARG A 74 -3.84 4.21 3.47
CA ARG A 74 -3.06 5.12 4.33
C ARG A 74 -1.86 5.69 3.58
N ILE A 75 -1.11 4.85 2.90
CA ILE A 75 0.11 5.27 2.17
C ILE A 75 -0.27 6.01 0.89
N HIS A 76 -1.38 5.62 0.23
CA HIS A 76 -1.91 6.36 -0.91
C HIS A 76 -2.27 7.80 -0.55
N GLN A 77 -2.84 8.05 0.64
CA GLN A 77 -3.13 9.40 1.14
C GLN A 77 -1.87 10.23 1.42
N GLN A 78 -0.73 9.58 1.71
CA GLN A 78 0.55 10.26 1.94
C GLN A 78 1.24 10.71 0.65
N GLN A 79 0.60 10.51 -0.51
CA GLN A 79 1.10 11.10 -1.77
C GLN A 79 2.49 10.57 -2.16
N LEU A 80 2.76 9.30 -1.84
CA LEU A 80 4.02 8.60 -2.10
C LEU A 80 4.00 7.90 -3.46
N GLU A 81 5.16 7.77 -4.10
CA GLU A 81 5.39 6.70 -5.08
C GLU A 81 5.87 5.48 -4.29
N PHE A 82 5.17 4.34 -4.37
CA PHE A 82 5.50 3.18 -3.53
C PHE A 82 5.31 1.85 -4.25
N VAL A 83 6.00 0.82 -3.77
CA VAL A 83 5.80 -0.57 -4.16
C VAL A 83 5.75 -1.46 -2.92
N ILE A 84 4.85 -2.44 -2.91
CA ILE A 84 4.74 -3.42 -1.84
C ILE A 84 5.29 -4.76 -2.32
N TYR A 85 6.34 -5.25 -1.65
CA TYR A 85 6.92 -6.56 -1.88
C TYR A 85 6.53 -7.51 -0.76
N ILE A 86 5.76 -8.55 -1.09
CA ILE A 86 5.46 -9.65 -0.17
C ILE A 86 6.55 -10.70 -0.35
N ILE A 87 7.40 -10.86 0.66
CA ILE A 87 8.55 -11.76 0.61
C ILE A 87 8.19 -13.06 1.34
N GLU A 88 7.84 -14.09 0.55
CA GLU A 88 7.52 -15.42 1.06
C GLU A 88 8.79 -16.15 1.53
N GLN A 89 8.77 -16.63 2.78
CA GLN A 89 9.89 -17.36 3.36
C GLN A 89 9.85 -18.84 2.99
N VAL A 90 10.43 -19.18 1.84
CA VAL A 90 10.64 -20.58 1.41
C VAL A 90 11.51 -21.34 2.41
N ARG A 91 11.19 -22.62 2.65
CA ARG A 91 12.10 -23.55 3.32
C ARG A 91 12.87 -24.30 2.24
N PHE A 92 14.19 -24.17 2.26
CA PHE A 92 15.05 -25.07 1.51
C PHE A 92 15.26 -26.32 2.37
N LEU A 93 14.81 -27.46 1.87
CA LEU A 93 15.15 -28.79 2.39
C LEU A 93 16.46 -29.25 1.76
#